data_AF-A0A4S2MVY3-F1
#
_entry.id   AF-A0A4S2MVY3-F1
#
_cell.length_a   1.000
_cell.length_b   1.000
_cell.length_c   1.000
_cell.angle_alpha   90.00
_cell.angle_beta   90.00
_cell.angle_gamma   90.00
#
_symmetry.space_group_name_H-M   'P 1'
#
loop_
_entity.id
_entity.type
_entity.pdbx_description
1 polymer ?
#
loop_
_entity_poly.entity_id
_entity_poly.type
_entity_poly.pdbx_seq_one_letter_code
_entity_poly.pdbx_strand_id
1 'polypeptide(L)' 'GLYYGTVLHAAAANGHQAVVRLLLDHGADVNAQGGHYGTVLHAATVNGNQAVIQLLLDHGA' A
#
# COMPACT_ATOMS: atom_id res chain seq x y z
N GLY A 1 13.22 13.88 0.90
CA GLY A 1 12.07 13.39 1.67
C GLY A 1 11.73 11.99 1.20
N LEU A 2 11.32 11.08 2.10
CA LEU A 2 10.96 9.71 1.72
C LEU A 2 9.65 9.75 0.92
N TYR A 3 9.73 9.68 -0.41
CA TYR A 3 8.61 9.83 -1.36
C TYR A 3 7.38 8.95 -1.03
N TYR A 4 7.60 7.80 -0.39
CA TYR A 4 6.54 6.82 -0.12
C TYR A 4 6.05 6.80 1.34
N GLY A 5 6.69 7.43 2.31
CA GLY A 5 6.23 7.35 3.72
C GLY A 5 6.52 5.99 4.39
N THR A 6 6.08 4.86 3.81
CA THR A 6 6.41 3.49 4.29
C THR A 6 6.82 2.54 3.15
N VAL A 7 7.37 1.38 3.50
CA VAL A 7 7.66 0.29 2.53
C VAL A 7 6.35 -0.21 1.88
N LEU A 8 5.27 -0.26 2.66
CA LEU A 8 3.96 -0.69 2.17
C LEU A 8 3.41 0.28 1.11
N HIS A 9 3.57 1.60 1.29
CA HIS A 9 3.22 2.57 0.25
C HIS A 9 4.01 2.36 -1.05
N ALA A 10 5.32 2.10 -0.96
CA ALA A 10 6.13 1.88 -2.16
C ALA A 10 5.69 0.62 -2.89
N ALA A 11 5.44 -0.47 -2.16
CA ALA A 11 4.93 -1.71 -2.74
C ALA A 11 3.53 -1.53 -3.36
N ALA A 12 2.64 -0.81 -2.67
CA ALA A 12 1.29 -0.54 -3.12
C ALA A 12 1.26 0.33 -4.38
N ALA A 13 2.00 1.45 -4.37
CA ALA A 13 2.13 2.34 -5.52
C ALA A 13 2.63 1.59 -6.75
N ASN A 14 3.68 0.76 -6.61
CA ASN A 14 4.24 0.01 -7.74
C ASN A 14 3.47 -1.26 -8.12
N GLY A 15 2.36 -1.57 -7.43
CA GLY A 15 1.54 -2.75 -7.76
C GLY A 15 2.17 -4.09 -7.38
N HIS A 16 3.12 -4.11 -6.44
CA HIS A 16 3.86 -5.32 -6.03
C HIS A 16 3.02 -6.22 -5.11
N GLN A 17 1.97 -6.84 -5.65
CA GLN A 17 0.97 -7.61 -4.88
C GLN A 17 1.56 -8.61 -3.89
N ALA A 18 2.57 -9.40 -4.29
CA ALA A 18 3.20 -10.39 -3.40
C ALA A 18 3.92 -9.74 -2.21
N VAL A 19 4.56 -8.59 -2.43
CA VAL A 19 5.24 -7.83 -1.38
C VAL A 19 4.22 -7.16 -0.45
N VAL A 20 3.13 -6.60 -1.01
CA VAL A 20 2.03 -6.03 -0.21
C VAL A 20 1.45 -7.09 0.74
N ARG A 21 1.17 -8.30 0.23
CA ARG A 21 0.69 -9.41 1.05
C ARG A 21 1.66 -9.76 2.18
N LEU A 22 2.93 -9.97 1.86
CA LEU A 22 3.96 -10.33 2.83
C LEU A 22 4.06 -9.30 3.97
N LEU A 23 4.01 -8.01 3.64
CA LEU A 23 4.08 -6.93 4.62
C LEU A 23 2.86 -6.92 5.54
N LEU A 24 1.66 -7.10 5.00
CA LEU A 24 0.43 -7.14 5.79
C LEU A 24 0.37 -8.37 6.70
N ASP A 25 0.80 -9.53 6.20
CA ASP A 25 0.92 -10.77 6.98
C ASP A 25 1.90 -10.59 8.16
N HIS A 26 2.84 -9.64 8.07
CA HIS A 26 3.81 -9.30 9.12
C HIS A 26 3.41 -8.07 9.95
N GLY A 27 2.15 -7.64 9.87
CA GLY A 27 1.60 -6.58 10.71
C GLY A 27 1.97 -5.16 10.27
N ALA A 28 2.32 -4.95 9.00
CA ALA A 28 2.41 -3.60 8.46
C ALA A 28 1.06 -2.88 8.61
N ASP A 29 1.09 -1.63 9.06
CA ASP A 29 -0.12 -0.81 9.20
C ASP A 29 -0.69 -0.48 7.81
N VAL A 30 -1.82 -1.11 7.49
CA VAL A 30 -2.54 -0.92 6.23
C VAL A 30 -3.05 0.51 6.07
N ASN A 31 -3.33 1.19 7.19
CA ASN A 31 -3.83 2.56 7.25
C ASN A 31 -2.71 3.59 7.44
N ALA A 32 -1.45 3.17 7.29
CA ALA A 32 -0.30 4.04 7.47
C ALA A 32 -0.46 5.32 6.65
N GLN A 33 -0.22 6.45 7.31
CA GLN A 33 -0.28 7.76 6.69
C GLN A 33 1.12 8.27 6.34
N GLY A 34 1.22 9.02 5.24
CA GLY A 34 2.44 9.69 4.81
C GLY A 34 2.72 9.54 3.31
N GLY A 35 3.97 9.83 2.93
CA GLY A 35 4.37 9.83 1.52
C GLY A 35 3.62 10.87 0.68
N HIS A 36 3.81 10.81 -0.64
CA HIS A 36 3.17 11.73 -1.56
C HIS A 36 1.64 11.58 -1.63
N TYR A 37 1.13 10.36 -1.39
CA TYR A 37 -0.28 10.02 -1.62
C TYR A 37 -1.16 10.07 -0.36
N GLY A 38 -0.56 10.23 0.82
CA GLY A 38 -1.27 10.37 2.08
C GLY A 38 -1.60 9.03 2.75
N THR A 39 -2.20 8.07 2.04
CA THR A 39 -2.45 6.70 2.56
C THR A 39 -1.97 5.63 1.60
N VAL A 40 -1.78 4.41 2.11
CA VAL A 40 -1.40 3.24 1.31
C VAL A 40 -2.46 2.95 0.23
N LEU A 41 -3.75 3.03 0.58
CA LEU A 41 -4.85 2.81 -0.37
C LEU A 41 -4.80 3.84 -1.50
N HIS A 42 -4.57 5.12 -1.16
CA HIS A 42 -4.47 6.17 -2.17
C HIS A 42 -3.26 5.93 -3.08
N ALA A 43 -2.12 5.49 -2.53
CA ALA A 43 -0.95 5.12 -3.32
C ALA A 43 -1.25 3.98 -4.32
N ALA A 44 -1.99 2.94 -3.90
CA ALA A 44 -2.38 1.83 -4.77
C ALA A 44 -3.25 2.26 -5.95
N THR A 45 -4.10 3.27 -5.77
CA THR A 45 -5.01 3.76 -6.83
C THR A 45 -4.28 4.43 -8.00
N VAL A 46 -3.07 4.95 -7.78
CA VAL A 46 -2.31 5.72 -8.79
C VAL A 46 -2.06 4.92 -10.06
N ASN A 47 -1.72 3.64 -9.90
CA ASN A 47 -1.45 2.73 -11.02
C ASN A 47 -2.66 1.83 -11.36
N GLY A 48 -3.82 2.04 -10.71
CA GLY A 48 -5.05 1.32 -10.99
C GLY A 48 -4.98 -0.19 -10.77
N ASN A 49 -4.04 -0.68 -9.96
CA ASN A 49 -3.83 -2.11 -9.79
C ASN A 49 -4.89 -2.71 -8.85
N GLN A 50 -6.00 -3.16 -9.44
CA GLN A 50 -7.18 -3.68 -8.73
C GLN A 50 -6.83 -4.80 -7.73
N ALA A 51 -5.84 -5.65 -8.04
CA ALA A 51 -5.45 -6.73 -7.15
C ALA A 51 -4.83 -6.21 -5.83
N VAL A 52 -4.05 -5.14 -5.89
CA VAL A 52 -3.49 -4.50 -4.69
C VAL A 52 -4.59 -3.74 -3.94
N ILE A 53 -5.45 -3.02 -4.65
CA ILE A 53 -6.57 -2.28 -4.03
C ILE A 53 -7.46 -3.25 -3.24
N GLN A 54 -7.87 -4.36 -3.87
CA GLN A 54 -8.71 -5.35 -3.20
C GLN A 54 -8.02 -5.95 -1.98
N LEU A 55 -6.72 -6.28 -2.11
CA LEU A 55 -5.96 -6.85 -1.01
C LEU A 55 -5.88 -5.90 0.19
N LEU A 56 -5.68 -4.61 -0.04
CA LEU A 56 -5.68 -3.59 1.02
C LEU A 56 -7.07 -3.47 1.67
N LEU A 57 -8.15 -3.43 0.89
CA LEU A 57 -9.52 -3.39 1.41
C LEU A 57 -9.86 -4.62 2.26
N ASP A 58 -9.42 -5.81 1.84
CA ASP A 58 -9.61 -7.05 2.60
C ASP A 58 -8.89 -7.02 3.96
N HIS A 59 -7.87 -6.17 4.11
CA HIS A 59 -7.13 -5.95 5.37
C HIS A 59 -7.63 -4.73 6.17
N GLY A 60 -8.69 -4.05 5.73
CA GLY A 60 -9.30 -2.94 6.48
C GLY A 60 -8.67 -1.56 6.23
N ALA A 61 -8.14 -1.35 5.03
CA ALA A 61 -7.74 -0.03 4.52
C ALA A 61 -8.92 0.93 4.29
#